data_AF-A0A954T2B0-F1
#
_entry.id   AF-A0A954T2B0-F1
#
_cell.length_a   1.000
_cell.length_b   1.000
_cell.length_c   1.000
_cell.angle_alpha   90.00
_cell.angle_beta   90.00
_cell.angle_gamma   90.00
#
_symmetry.space_group_name_H-M   'P 1'
#
loop_
_entity.id
_entity.type
_entity.pdbx_description
1 polymer ?
#
loop_
_entity_poly.entity_id
_entity_poly.type
_entity_poly.pdbx_seq_one_letter_code
_entity_poly.pdbx_strand_id
1 'polypeptide(L)'
;MYQLVACGHVYVAQPPLFRVVRKKEIQYVQTEEEMKNQLLQRGLEDSIFDPRDGRLIEGEAMVKLCRVLSTMEEAVLALERRGISLKVHAERMNFETGRLPVYHVFLGRQEYWMTTRQELDEFLQAHPEAKSDGESDAEEAAPDQLIINELHEVKTINNALKDLREFGFDVDTLYAIERTGVEESRYALRRGDAEIPLEDLRGLLSAVRSAGEKGITVTRFKGLGEMNAEELRETTLDPANRTLIKVTMEDAGAADEMFRVLMGDKVEPRREFIEKHALEVRNLDV
;
A
#
# COMPACT_ATOMS: atom_id res chain seq x y z
N MET A 1 -5.21 -26.42 28.01
CA MET A 1 -5.92 -25.42 27.17
C MET A 1 -5.62 -25.61 25.69
N TYR A 2 -4.38 -25.88 25.27
CA TYR A 2 -4.04 -26.17 23.86
C TYR A 2 -4.87 -27.28 23.20
N GLN A 3 -5.33 -28.29 23.95
CA GLN A 3 -6.26 -29.29 23.42
C GLN A 3 -7.55 -28.68 22.87
N LEU A 4 -8.06 -27.58 23.43
CA LEU A 4 -9.25 -26.89 22.89
C LEU A 4 -8.95 -26.22 21.55
N VAL A 5 -7.75 -25.69 21.37
CA VAL A 5 -7.29 -25.13 20.09
C VAL A 5 -7.10 -26.26 19.07
N ALA A 6 -6.43 -27.35 19.46
CA ALA A 6 -6.22 -28.52 18.60
C ALA A 6 -7.53 -29.18 18.15
N CYS A 7 -8.53 -29.25 19.05
CA CYS A 7 -9.88 -29.72 18.73
C CYS A 7 -10.72 -28.68 17.96
N GLY A 8 -10.22 -27.46 17.76
CA GLY A 8 -10.88 -26.43 16.96
C GLY A 8 -12.09 -25.78 17.63
N HIS A 9 -12.08 -25.65 18.96
CA HIS A 9 -13.15 -25.04 19.74
C HIS A 9 -12.93 -23.55 20.04
N VAL A 10 -11.78 -22.99 19.68
CA VAL A 10 -11.42 -21.59 19.97
C VAL A 10 -11.62 -20.74 18.72
N TYR A 11 -12.40 -19.67 18.87
CA TYR A 11 -12.73 -18.72 17.82
C TYR A 11 -12.53 -17.29 18.33
N VAL A 12 -12.11 -16.40 17.45
CA VAL A 12 -12.00 -14.96 17.71
C VAL A 12 -13.04 -14.25 16.87
N ALA A 13 -13.83 -13.38 17.50
CA ALA A 13 -14.81 -12.57 16.79
C ALA A 13 -14.12 -11.47 15.98
N GLN A 14 -14.70 -11.13 14.82
CA GLN A 14 -14.30 -9.99 14.01
C GLN A 14 -15.45 -8.97 13.97
N PRO A 15 -15.48 -8.02 14.91
CA PRO A 15 -16.36 -6.86 14.83
C PRO A 15 -16.01 -6.00 13.61
N PRO A 16 -16.98 -5.25 13.06
CA PRO A 16 -16.72 -4.35 11.95
C PRO A 16 -15.82 -3.19 12.36
N LEU A 17 -15.00 -2.72 11.43
CA LEU A 17 -14.09 -1.60 11.63
C LEU A 17 -14.76 -0.24 11.39
N PHE A 18 -15.77 -0.19 10.52
CA PHE A 18 -16.51 1.04 10.23
C PHE A 18 -18.02 0.84 10.26
N ARG A 19 -18.72 1.90 10.63
CA ARG A 19 -20.15 2.11 10.38
C ARG A 19 -20.31 3.25 9.39
N VAL A 20 -20.95 2.96 8.27
CA VAL A 20 -21.25 3.92 7.20
C VAL A 20 -22.75 4.19 7.22
N VAL A 21 -23.12 5.45 7.44
CA VAL A 21 -24.51 5.89 7.43
C VAL A 21 -24.77 6.73 6.18
N ARG A 22 -25.71 6.28 5.34
CA ARG A 22 -26.16 6.99 4.14
C ARG A 22 -27.66 7.26 4.24
N LYS A 23 -28.05 8.52 4.44
CA LYS A 23 -29.45 8.91 4.68
C LYS A 23 -30.05 8.16 5.88
N LYS A 24 -30.71 7.02 5.66
CA LYS A 24 -31.31 6.15 6.68
C LYS A 24 -30.76 4.72 6.66
N GLU A 25 -29.92 4.40 5.68
CA GLU A 25 -29.31 3.08 5.56
C GLU A 25 -28.01 3.06 6.35
N ILE A 26 -27.83 2.01 7.14
CA ILE A 26 -26.62 1.74 7.91
C ILE A 26 -25.96 0.52 7.30
N GLN A 27 -24.67 0.63 7.04
CA GLN A 27 -23.85 -0.47 6.56
C GLN A 27 -22.60 -0.59 7.44
N TYR A 28 -22.24 -1.81 7.78
CA TYR A 28 -21.01 -2.11 8.51
C TYR A 28 -19.95 -2.64 7.55
N VAL A 29 -18.72 -2.16 7.71
CA VAL A 29 -17.59 -2.49 6.84
C VAL A 29 -16.49 -3.12 7.69
N GLN A 30 -15.96 -4.26 7.24
CA GLN A 30 -15.08 -5.09 8.07
C GLN A 30 -13.62 -4.65 8.02
N THR A 31 -13.16 -4.15 6.87
CA THR A 31 -11.74 -3.85 6.64
C THR A 31 -11.51 -2.45 6.07
N GLU A 32 -10.29 -1.93 6.24
CA GLU A 32 -9.87 -0.68 5.60
C GLU A 32 -9.90 -0.77 4.08
N GLU A 33 -9.53 -1.93 3.52
CA GLU A 33 -9.52 -2.17 2.08
C GLU A 33 -10.95 -2.11 1.50
N GLU A 34 -11.90 -2.77 2.15
CA GLU A 34 -13.31 -2.72 1.75
C GLU A 34 -13.83 -1.28 1.80
N MET A 35 -13.49 -0.52 2.84
CA MET A 35 -13.89 0.88 2.97
C MET A 35 -13.29 1.74 1.85
N LYS A 36 -12.00 1.60 1.55
CA LYS A 36 -11.34 2.30 0.45
C LYS A 36 -12.00 2.00 -0.89
N ASN A 37 -12.35 0.74 -1.14
CA ASN A 37 -13.01 0.31 -2.38
C ASN A 37 -14.43 0.87 -2.50
N GLN A 38 -15.21 0.86 -1.42
CA GLN A 38 -16.56 1.47 -1.40
C GLN A 38 -16.51 2.98 -1.65
N LEU A 39 -15.58 3.70 -1.01
CA LEU A 39 -15.39 5.13 -1.25
C LEU A 39 -14.95 5.41 -2.69
N LEU A 40 -14.04 4.61 -3.23
CA LEU A 40 -13.58 4.74 -4.61
C LEU A 40 -14.74 4.56 -5.59
N GLN A 41 -15.51 3.48 -5.47
CA GLN A 41 -16.68 3.21 -6.33
C GLN A 41 -17.69 4.35 -6.31
N ARG A 42 -18.02 4.86 -5.11
CA ARG A 42 -18.95 5.98 -4.96
C ARG A 42 -18.41 7.33 -5.42
N GLY A 43 -17.09 7.49 -5.38
CA GLY A 43 -16.39 8.62 -5.94
C GLY A 43 -16.46 8.64 -7.46
N LEU A 44 -16.39 7.46 -8.08
CA LEU A 44 -16.40 7.28 -9.54
C LEU A 44 -17.77 7.58 -10.18
N GLU A 45 -18.86 7.42 -9.43
CA GLU A 45 -20.21 7.85 -9.83
C GLU A 45 -20.21 9.38 -10.05
N ASP A 46 -20.17 9.80 -11.32
CA ASP A 46 -20.16 11.18 -11.85
C ASP A 46 -18.82 11.93 -11.81
N SER A 47 -17.70 11.22 -11.69
CA SER A 47 -16.37 11.83 -11.75
C SER A 47 -15.75 11.79 -13.15
N ILE A 48 -15.22 12.93 -13.58
CA ILE A 48 -14.51 13.12 -14.84
C ILE A 48 -13.10 13.61 -14.51
N PHE A 49 -12.09 12.90 -15.00
CA PHE A 49 -10.71 13.33 -14.90
C PHE A 49 -10.32 14.14 -16.14
N ASP A 50 -9.81 15.35 -15.92
CA ASP A 50 -9.32 16.29 -16.93
C ASP A 50 -7.78 16.39 -16.83
N PRO A 51 -7.04 15.80 -17.77
CA PRO A 51 -5.60 15.89 -17.80
C PRO A 51 -5.04 17.24 -18.29
N ARG A 52 -5.91 18.21 -18.60
CA ARG A 52 -5.58 19.54 -19.16
C ARG A 52 -4.93 19.50 -20.55
N ASP A 53 -5.06 18.38 -21.26
CA ASP A 53 -4.56 18.19 -22.63
C ASP A 53 -5.68 18.11 -23.68
N GLY A 54 -6.92 18.46 -23.27
CA GLY A 54 -8.12 18.42 -24.10
C GLY A 54 -8.86 17.08 -24.06
N ARG A 55 -8.30 16.04 -23.43
CA ARG A 55 -9.00 14.77 -23.19
C ARG A 55 -9.86 14.87 -21.93
N LEU A 56 -10.93 14.07 -21.88
CA LEU A 56 -11.72 13.86 -20.68
C LEU A 56 -11.84 12.35 -20.46
N ILE A 57 -11.47 11.89 -19.27
CA ILE A 57 -11.50 10.47 -18.89
C ILE A 57 -12.66 10.25 -17.92
N GLU A 58 -13.67 9.51 -18.35
CA GLU A 58 -14.91 9.26 -17.60
C GLU A 58 -15.38 7.81 -17.77
N GLY A 59 -16.39 7.40 -17.00
CA GLY A 59 -17.00 6.08 -17.09
C GLY A 59 -16.02 4.92 -16.94
N GLU A 60 -16.06 3.95 -17.85
CA GLU A 60 -15.22 2.75 -17.79
C GLU A 60 -13.71 3.07 -17.87
N ALA A 61 -13.33 4.09 -18.64
CA ALA A 61 -11.93 4.50 -18.75
C ALA A 61 -11.40 5.06 -17.42
N MET A 62 -12.21 5.84 -16.71
CA MET A 62 -11.88 6.36 -15.38
C MET A 62 -11.78 5.24 -14.34
N VAL A 63 -12.69 4.26 -14.38
CA VAL A 63 -12.63 3.06 -13.53
C VAL A 63 -11.33 2.28 -13.75
N LYS A 64 -10.94 2.06 -15.02
CA LYS A 64 -9.68 1.39 -15.37
C LYS A 64 -8.47 2.17 -14.88
N LEU A 65 -8.43 3.48 -15.09
CA LEU A 65 -7.35 4.34 -14.62
C LEU A 65 -7.20 4.29 -13.09
N CYS A 66 -8.29 4.47 -12.34
CA CYS A 66 -8.27 4.38 -10.88
C CYS A 66 -7.87 2.98 -10.38
N ARG A 67 -8.21 1.91 -11.11
CA ARG A 67 -7.76 0.56 -10.77
C ARG A 67 -6.25 0.42 -10.93
N VAL A 68 -5.69 0.88 -12.05
CA VAL A 68 -4.24 0.89 -12.30
C VAL A 68 -3.52 1.67 -11.20
N LEU A 69 -4.00 2.87 -10.89
CA LEU A 69 -3.43 3.69 -9.82
C LEU A 69 -3.53 3.01 -8.44
N SER A 70 -4.65 2.35 -8.13
CA SER A 70 -4.84 1.66 -6.84
C SER A 70 -3.87 0.49 -6.69
N THR A 71 -3.59 -0.25 -7.76
CA THR A 71 -2.63 -1.37 -7.71
C THR A 71 -1.19 -0.91 -7.47
N MET A 72 -0.80 0.27 -7.97
CA MET A 72 0.53 0.80 -7.72
C MET A 72 0.65 1.57 -6.41
N GLU A 73 -0.44 2.05 -5.81
CA GLU A 73 -0.43 2.86 -4.58
C GLU A 73 0.35 2.16 -3.46
N GLU A 74 0.05 0.89 -3.20
CA GLU A 74 0.73 0.11 -2.16
C GLU A 74 2.19 -0.19 -2.52
N ALA A 75 2.48 -0.47 -3.78
CA ALA A 75 3.82 -0.76 -4.25
C ALA A 75 4.73 0.48 -4.15
N VAL A 76 4.22 1.67 -4.47
CA VAL A 76 4.95 2.94 -4.31
C VAL A 76 5.18 3.23 -2.83
N LEU A 77 4.18 3.06 -1.97
CA LEU A 77 4.35 3.24 -0.53
C LEU A 77 5.38 2.27 0.07
N ALA A 78 5.40 1.02 -0.40
CA ALA A 78 6.38 0.03 0.05
C ALA A 78 7.80 0.38 -0.43
N LEU A 79 7.95 0.91 -1.65
CA LEU A 79 9.23 1.44 -2.15
C LEU A 79 9.71 2.65 -1.30
N GLU A 80 8.81 3.60 -1.01
CA GLU A 80 9.13 4.79 -0.21
C GLU A 80 9.52 4.44 1.24
N ARG A 81 8.92 3.38 1.82
CA ARG A 81 9.30 2.85 3.15
C ARG A 81 10.71 2.27 3.18
N ARG A 82 11.23 1.77 2.06
CA ARG A 82 12.63 1.34 1.91
C ARG A 82 13.58 2.54 1.73
N GLY A 83 13.10 3.77 1.85
CA GLY A 83 13.89 4.99 1.68
C GLY A 83 14.12 5.39 0.21
N ILE A 84 13.52 4.69 -0.75
CA ILE A 84 13.68 4.98 -2.17
C ILE A 84 12.50 5.85 -2.63
N SER A 85 12.74 7.14 -2.83
CA SER A 85 11.73 8.04 -3.41
C SER A 85 11.44 7.67 -4.87
N LEU A 86 10.16 7.58 -5.23
CA LEU A 86 9.74 7.31 -6.61
C LEU A 86 10.32 8.34 -7.61
N LYS A 87 10.38 9.62 -7.23
CA LYS A 87 10.93 10.70 -8.07
C LYS A 87 12.39 10.45 -8.42
N VAL A 88 13.20 10.10 -7.42
CA VAL A 88 14.63 9.79 -7.60
C VAL A 88 14.80 8.48 -8.38
N HIS A 89 13.94 7.49 -8.12
CA HIS A 89 14.00 6.21 -8.83
C HIS A 89 13.62 6.34 -10.31
N ALA A 90 12.72 7.27 -10.65
CA ALA A 90 12.35 7.58 -12.02
C ALA A 90 13.52 8.10 -12.86
N GLU A 91 14.48 8.80 -12.26
CA GLU A 91 15.71 9.24 -12.95
C GLU A 91 16.59 8.06 -13.39
N ARG A 92 16.43 6.90 -12.75
CA ARG A 92 17.14 5.65 -13.09
C ARG A 92 16.39 4.80 -14.13
N MET A 93 15.25 5.28 -14.63
CA MET A 93 14.46 4.55 -15.62
C MET A 93 15.26 4.32 -16.90
N ASN A 94 15.23 3.10 -17.41
CA ASN A 94 15.84 2.79 -18.69
C ASN A 94 15.03 3.48 -19.81
N PHE A 95 15.67 4.37 -20.57
CA PHE A 95 15.02 5.19 -21.59
C PHE A 95 14.46 4.39 -22.77
N GLU A 96 15.09 3.25 -23.12
CA GLU A 96 14.67 2.42 -24.25
C GLU A 96 13.44 1.58 -23.92
N THR A 97 13.40 1.02 -22.70
CA THR A 97 12.32 0.13 -22.26
C THR A 97 11.23 0.86 -21.47
N GLY A 98 11.53 2.05 -20.97
CA GLY A 98 10.70 2.79 -20.01
C GLY A 98 10.47 2.00 -18.72
N ARG A 99 11.42 1.17 -18.28
CA ARG A 99 11.26 0.38 -17.05
C ARG A 99 12.13 0.93 -15.93
N LEU A 100 11.57 0.95 -14.73
CA LEU A 100 12.30 1.22 -13.51
C LEU A 100 13.18 0.02 -13.15
N PRO A 101 14.41 0.25 -12.67
CA PRO A 101 15.29 -0.82 -12.19
C PRO A 101 14.67 -1.61 -11.04
N VAL A 102 14.69 -2.94 -11.17
CA VAL A 102 14.13 -3.89 -10.20
C VAL A 102 15.22 -4.42 -9.27
N TYR A 103 16.45 -4.52 -9.74
CA TYR A 103 17.57 -5.04 -8.96
C TYR A 103 18.50 -3.89 -8.57
N HIS A 104 18.83 -3.83 -7.29
CA HIS A 104 19.84 -2.94 -6.72
C HIS A 104 20.98 -3.80 -6.19
N VAL A 105 22.12 -3.74 -6.86
CA VAL A 105 23.28 -4.57 -6.57
C VAL A 105 24.39 -3.70 -6.01
N PHE A 106 24.96 -4.11 -4.89
CA PHE A 106 26.17 -3.52 -4.34
C PHE A 106 27.34 -4.46 -4.57
N LEU A 107 28.46 -3.90 -5.06
CA LEU A 107 29.75 -4.56 -5.09
C LEU A 107 30.73 -3.68 -4.31
N GLY A 108 30.98 -4.07 -3.06
CA GLY A 108 31.69 -3.23 -2.09
C GLY A 108 30.97 -1.88 -1.87
N ARG A 109 31.55 -0.78 -2.38
CA ARG A 109 30.97 0.58 -2.27
C ARG A 109 30.29 1.08 -3.55
N GLN A 110 30.31 0.29 -4.61
CA GLN A 110 29.72 0.67 -5.89
C GLN A 110 28.31 0.12 -6.00
N GLU A 111 27.40 0.98 -6.47
CA GLU A 111 25.99 0.63 -6.65
C GLU A 111 25.68 0.47 -8.13
N TYR A 112 24.93 -0.59 -8.44
CA TYR A 112 24.46 -0.89 -9.78
C TYR A 112 22.96 -1.13 -9.77
N TRP A 113 22.29 -0.59 -10.77
CA TRP A 113 20.84 -0.68 -10.92
C TRP A 113 20.52 -1.39 -12.24
N MET A 114 19.72 -2.44 -12.18
CA MET A 114 19.40 -3.26 -13.34
C MET A 114 17.90 -3.46 -13.48
N THR A 115 17.41 -3.46 -14.72
CA THR A 115 15.99 -3.57 -15.03
C THR A 115 15.53 -5.00 -15.26
N THR A 116 16.41 -5.85 -15.79
CA THR A 116 16.08 -7.22 -16.16
C THR A 116 16.93 -8.24 -15.41
N ARG A 117 16.43 -9.48 -15.32
CA ARG A 117 17.18 -10.59 -14.74
C ARG A 117 18.42 -10.92 -15.59
N GLN A 118 18.32 -10.74 -16.91
CA GLN A 118 19.42 -11.00 -17.84
C GLN A 118 20.61 -10.07 -17.56
N GLU A 119 20.37 -8.77 -17.36
CA GLU A 119 21.42 -7.81 -16.97
C GLU A 119 22.11 -8.22 -15.67
N LEU A 120 21.33 -8.72 -14.70
CA LEU A 120 21.86 -9.24 -13.44
C LEU A 120 22.73 -10.48 -13.67
N ASP A 121 22.25 -11.46 -14.43
CA ASP A 121 22.99 -12.69 -14.68
C ASP A 121 24.30 -12.42 -15.47
N GLU A 122 24.28 -11.48 -16.42
CA GLU A 122 25.48 -11.01 -17.15
C GLU A 122 26.48 -10.33 -16.21
N PHE A 123 26.00 -9.50 -15.27
CA PHE A 123 26.85 -8.86 -14.27
C PHE A 123 27.49 -9.88 -13.31
N LEU A 124 26.74 -10.89 -12.88
CA LEU A 124 27.22 -11.96 -12.02
C LEU A 124 28.27 -12.83 -12.74
N GLN A 125 28.09 -13.08 -14.04
CA GLN A 125 29.09 -13.80 -14.85
C GLN A 125 30.39 -13.00 -15.03
N ALA A 126 30.31 -11.67 -15.11
CA ALA A 126 31.49 -10.81 -15.20
C ALA A 126 32.26 -10.70 -13.86
N HIS A 127 31.60 -10.98 -12.73
CA HIS A 127 32.19 -10.90 -11.39
C HIS A 127 32.02 -12.22 -10.60
N PRO A 128 32.61 -13.33 -11.07
CA PRO A 128 32.42 -14.66 -10.47
C PRO A 128 33.08 -14.80 -9.09
N GLU A 129 33.99 -13.90 -8.72
CA GLU A 129 34.74 -13.95 -7.46
C GLU A 129 34.01 -13.26 -6.29
N ALA A 130 32.92 -12.54 -6.59
CA ALA A 130 32.14 -11.84 -5.59
C ALA A 130 31.30 -12.84 -4.77
N LYS A 131 31.45 -12.84 -3.45
CA LYS A 131 30.68 -13.73 -2.58
C LYS A 131 29.27 -13.16 -2.40
N SER A 132 28.26 -13.91 -2.84
CA SER A 132 26.87 -13.65 -2.52
C SER A 132 26.63 -14.06 -1.08
N ASP A 133 26.54 -13.08 -0.18
CA ASP A 133 25.84 -13.24 1.08
C ASP A 133 24.44 -12.63 0.91
N GLY A 134 23.44 -13.31 1.46
CA GLY A 134 22.05 -12.87 1.41
C GLY A 134 21.84 -11.52 2.11
N GLU A 135 20.60 -11.01 2.05
CA GLU A 135 20.14 -9.72 2.61
C GLU A 135 20.93 -9.28 3.86
N SER A 136 21.91 -8.40 3.67
CA SER A 136 22.72 -7.81 4.72
C SER A 136 22.84 -6.30 4.50
N ASP A 137 22.90 -5.53 5.58
CA ASP A 137 22.96 -4.07 5.52
C ASP A 137 24.23 -3.58 4.82
N ALA A 138 24.07 -2.63 3.88
CA ALA A 138 25.15 -2.12 3.04
C ALA A 138 26.26 -1.37 3.80
N GLU A 139 26.03 -0.99 5.07
CA GLU A 139 26.97 -0.20 5.86
C GLU A 139 28.19 -1.00 6.37
N GLU A 140 28.12 -2.34 6.42
CA GLU A 140 29.22 -3.21 6.88
C GLU A 140 29.87 -4.04 5.75
N ALA A 141 29.60 -3.70 4.48
CA ALA A 141 30.06 -4.50 3.34
C ALA A 141 31.59 -4.49 3.17
N ALA A 142 32.20 -5.68 3.12
CA ALA A 142 33.59 -5.86 2.72
C ALA A 142 33.79 -5.46 1.23
N PRO A 143 34.99 -5.03 0.81
CA PRO A 143 35.23 -4.52 -0.55
C PRO A 143 34.87 -5.50 -1.69
N ASP A 144 34.84 -6.81 -1.43
CA ASP A 144 34.51 -7.87 -2.40
C ASP A 144 33.15 -8.54 -2.13
N GLN A 145 32.32 -7.94 -1.27
CA GLN A 145 31.00 -8.48 -0.93
C GLN A 145 29.97 -8.02 -1.96
N LEU A 146 29.14 -8.98 -2.39
CA LEU A 146 28.04 -8.75 -3.32
C LEU A 146 26.72 -8.83 -2.55
N ILE A 147 25.96 -7.73 -2.55
CA ILE A 147 24.61 -7.68 -1.97
C ILE A 147 23.62 -7.43 -3.11
N ILE A 148 22.61 -8.28 -3.24
CA ILE A 148 21.56 -8.16 -4.25
C ILE A 148 20.24 -7.88 -3.54
N ASN A 149 19.69 -6.69 -3.76
CA ASN A 149 18.37 -6.31 -3.29
C ASN A 149 17.39 -6.38 -4.46
N GLU A 150 16.43 -7.30 -4.37
CA GLU A 150 15.34 -7.40 -5.34
C GLU A 150 14.13 -6.59 -4.86
N LEU A 151 13.76 -5.56 -5.63
CA LEU A 151 12.62 -4.69 -5.34
C LEU A 151 11.37 -5.26 -6.03
N HIS A 152 10.73 -6.23 -5.37
CA HIS A 152 9.50 -6.85 -5.88
C HIS A 152 8.38 -5.84 -6.13
N GLU A 153 8.33 -4.76 -5.35
CA GLU A 153 7.38 -3.66 -5.47
C GLU A 153 7.52 -2.95 -6.82
N VAL A 154 8.75 -2.79 -7.31
CA VAL A 154 9.03 -2.15 -8.61
C VAL A 154 8.49 -2.98 -9.78
N LYS A 155 8.37 -4.30 -9.63
CA LYS A 155 7.71 -5.14 -10.66
C LYS A 155 6.24 -4.75 -10.81
N THR A 156 5.53 -4.57 -9.69
CA THR A 156 4.14 -4.11 -9.69
C THR A 156 4.02 -2.70 -10.27
N ILE A 157 4.93 -1.79 -9.91
CA ILE A 157 4.97 -0.43 -10.47
C ILE A 157 5.19 -0.48 -11.99
N ASN A 158 6.15 -1.26 -12.48
CA ASN A 158 6.42 -1.38 -13.93
C ASN A 158 5.23 -1.94 -14.72
N ASN A 159 4.51 -2.92 -14.17
CA ASN A 159 3.29 -3.44 -14.80
C ASN A 159 2.20 -2.37 -14.86
N ALA A 160 1.98 -1.66 -13.75
CA ALA A 160 0.99 -0.59 -13.70
C ALA A 160 1.38 0.60 -14.60
N LEU A 161 2.67 0.94 -14.72
CA LEU A 161 3.18 1.96 -15.65
C LEU A 161 2.92 1.58 -17.11
N LYS A 162 3.02 0.29 -17.46
CA LYS A 162 2.67 -0.19 -18.80
C LYS A 162 1.20 0.11 -19.14
N ASP A 163 0.30 -0.26 -18.24
CA ASP A 163 -1.14 0.00 -18.43
C ASP A 163 -1.43 1.51 -18.40
N LEU A 164 -0.71 2.27 -17.57
CA LEU A 164 -0.82 3.72 -17.46
C LEU A 164 -0.41 4.44 -18.77
N ARG A 165 0.59 3.92 -19.48
CA ARG A 165 1.01 4.43 -20.80
C ARG A 165 -0.06 4.26 -21.86
N GLU A 166 -0.97 3.29 -21.74
CA GLU A 166 -2.12 3.18 -22.64
C GLU A 166 -3.06 4.39 -22.51
N PHE A 167 -3.07 5.05 -21.35
CA PHE A 167 -3.76 6.32 -21.11
C PHE A 167 -2.90 7.54 -21.49
N GLY A 168 -1.67 7.35 -21.98
CA GLY A 168 -0.75 8.43 -22.34
C GLY A 168 -0.13 9.13 -21.13
N PHE A 169 -0.02 8.46 -19.98
CA PHE A 169 0.69 8.96 -18.81
C PHE A 169 1.95 8.13 -18.56
N ASP A 170 3.03 8.79 -18.13
CA ASP A 170 4.30 8.14 -17.79
C ASP A 170 4.65 8.37 -16.31
N VAL A 171 5.80 7.87 -15.86
CA VAL A 171 6.22 7.94 -14.45
C VAL A 171 6.26 9.37 -13.88
N ASP A 172 6.54 10.36 -14.71
CA ASP A 172 6.61 11.78 -14.32
C ASP A 172 5.26 12.36 -13.91
N THR A 173 4.17 11.72 -14.29
CA THR A 173 2.80 12.10 -13.93
C THR A 173 2.46 11.73 -12.48
N LEU A 174 3.22 10.82 -11.88
CA LEU A 174 2.97 10.28 -10.54
C LEU A 174 3.57 11.13 -9.41
N TYR A 175 4.29 12.20 -9.70
CA TYR A 175 4.84 13.10 -8.69
C TYR A 175 4.72 14.56 -9.11
N ALA A 176 4.60 15.44 -8.11
CA ALA A 176 4.56 16.88 -8.34
C ALA A 176 5.89 17.37 -8.96
N ILE A 177 5.76 18.20 -9.98
CA ILE A 177 6.88 18.87 -10.64
C ILE A 177 6.74 20.36 -10.36
N GLU A 178 7.79 21.00 -9.85
CA GLU A 178 7.81 22.45 -9.66
C GLU A 178 7.79 23.14 -11.02
N ARG A 179 6.72 23.88 -11.31
CA ARG A 179 6.55 24.65 -12.55
C ARG A 179 6.67 26.13 -12.21
N THR A 180 7.74 26.77 -12.68
CA THR A 180 7.92 28.21 -12.47
C THR A 180 6.97 29.01 -13.37
N GLY A 181 6.16 29.88 -12.79
CA GLY A 181 5.33 30.85 -13.52
C GLY A 181 3.97 30.32 -14.03
N VAL A 182 3.55 29.14 -13.59
CA VAL A 182 2.21 28.59 -13.87
C VAL A 182 1.52 28.35 -12.53
N GLU A 183 0.43 29.06 -12.27
CA GLU A 183 -0.39 28.89 -11.05
C GLU A 183 -1.46 27.80 -11.21
N GLU A 184 -1.68 27.33 -12.45
CA GLU A 184 -2.66 26.30 -12.75
C GLU A 184 -2.15 24.90 -12.40
N SER A 185 -2.97 24.15 -11.68
CA SER A 185 -2.71 22.74 -11.36
C SER A 185 -2.63 21.89 -12.62
N ARG A 186 -1.73 20.90 -12.60
CA ARG A 186 -1.43 20.03 -13.74
C ARG A 186 -2.64 19.25 -14.24
N TYR A 187 -3.50 18.80 -13.33
CA TYR A 187 -4.68 18.01 -13.62
C TYR A 187 -5.88 18.52 -12.82
N ALA A 188 -7.08 18.05 -13.16
CA ALA A 188 -8.28 18.32 -12.39
C ALA A 188 -9.24 17.13 -12.36
N LEU A 189 -9.90 16.95 -11.23
CA LEU A 189 -11.06 16.08 -11.09
C LEU A 189 -12.32 16.93 -11.08
N ARG A 190 -13.19 16.74 -12.07
CA ARG A 190 -14.49 17.40 -12.16
C ARG A 190 -15.59 16.46 -11.69
N ARG A 191 -16.51 16.97 -10.88
CA ARG A 191 -17.70 16.24 -10.43
C ARG A 191 -18.87 17.21 -10.30
N GLY A 192 -19.82 17.13 -11.23
CA GLY A 192 -20.84 18.16 -11.38
C GLY A 192 -20.19 19.54 -11.59
N ASP A 193 -20.56 20.52 -10.75
CA ASP A 193 -20.00 21.88 -10.80
C ASP A 193 -18.71 22.05 -9.97
N ALA A 194 -18.29 21.01 -9.23
CA ALA A 194 -17.08 21.07 -8.42
C ALA A 194 -15.86 20.64 -9.24
N GLU A 195 -14.84 21.48 -9.24
CA GLU A 195 -13.53 21.18 -9.80
C GLU A 195 -12.50 21.08 -8.67
N ILE A 196 -11.81 19.95 -8.61
CA ILE A 196 -10.77 19.67 -7.62
C ILE A 196 -9.42 19.69 -8.34
N PRO A 197 -8.55 20.66 -8.07
CA PRO A 197 -7.21 20.71 -8.66
C PRO A 197 -6.33 19.57 -8.16
N LEU A 198 -5.45 19.07 -9.03
CA LEU A 198 -4.51 17.99 -8.76
C LEU A 198 -3.12 18.31 -9.32
N GLU A 199 -2.09 18.17 -8.50
CA GLU A 199 -0.70 18.42 -8.90
C GLU A 199 -0.04 17.19 -9.55
N ASP A 200 -0.48 16.01 -9.16
CA ASP A 200 -0.02 14.72 -9.67
C ASP A 200 -1.16 13.72 -9.77
N LEU A 201 -0.90 12.62 -10.48
CA LEU A 201 -1.88 11.58 -10.75
C LEU A 201 -2.12 10.67 -9.54
N ARG A 202 -1.20 10.58 -8.57
CA ARG A 202 -1.44 9.83 -7.32
C ARG A 202 -2.55 10.49 -6.50
N GLY A 203 -2.61 11.82 -6.52
CA GLY A 203 -3.66 12.61 -5.88
C GLY A 203 -5.08 12.28 -6.36
N LEU A 204 -5.23 11.72 -7.57
CA LEU A 204 -6.52 11.36 -8.15
C LEU A 204 -7.30 10.38 -7.26
N LEU A 205 -6.66 9.34 -6.74
CA LEU A 205 -7.33 8.34 -5.89
C LEU A 205 -7.88 8.97 -4.61
N SER A 206 -7.09 9.83 -3.97
CA SER A 206 -7.50 10.55 -2.76
C SER A 206 -8.69 11.47 -3.04
N ALA A 207 -8.61 12.23 -4.13
CA ALA A 207 -9.69 13.13 -4.54
C ALA A 207 -10.99 12.37 -4.87
N VAL A 208 -10.91 11.25 -5.57
CA VAL A 208 -12.06 10.39 -5.88
C VAL A 208 -12.65 9.79 -4.59
N ARG A 209 -11.82 9.24 -3.69
CA ARG A 209 -12.29 8.70 -2.41
C ARG A 209 -12.96 9.78 -1.54
N SER A 210 -12.37 10.96 -1.43
CA SER A 210 -12.94 12.11 -0.72
C SER A 210 -14.26 12.57 -1.35
N ALA A 211 -14.37 12.53 -2.68
CA ALA A 211 -15.65 12.75 -3.34
C ALA A 211 -16.68 11.68 -2.93
N GLY A 212 -16.29 10.41 -2.81
CA GLY A 212 -17.14 9.32 -2.34
C GLY A 212 -17.64 9.46 -0.89
N GLU A 213 -16.90 10.17 -0.04
CA GLU A 213 -17.32 10.47 1.34
C GLU A 213 -18.46 11.49 1.41
N LYS A 214 -18.67 12.31 0.36
CA LYS A 214 -19.75 13.29 0.35
C LYS A 214 -21.11 12.59 0.50
N GLY A 215 -21.90 13.06 1.46
CA GLY A 215 -23.25 12.55 1.72
C GLY A 215 -23.32 11.26 2.54
N ILE A 216 -22.21 10.83 3.14
CA ILE A 216 -22.20 9.78 4.18
C ILE A 216 -21.53 10.25 5.46
N THR A 217 -21.89 9.59 6.56
CA THR A 217 -21.19 9.70 7.83
C THR A 217 -20.47 8.39 8.08
N VAL A 218 -19.14 8.45 8.19
CA VAL A 218 -18.30 7.30 8.50
C VAL A 218 -17.89 7.39 9.98
N THR A 219 -18.14 6.33 10.73
CA THR A 219 -17.62 6.17 12.09
C THR A 219 -16.66 4.99 12.08
N ARG A 220 -15.40 5.20 12.49
CA ARG A 220 -14.43 4.12 12.70
C ARG A 220 -14.53 3.65 14.15
N PHE A 221 -14.71 2.35 14.36
CA PHE A 221 -14.68 1.76 15.69
C PHE A 221 -13.23 1.47 16.08
N LYS A 222 -12.79 2.00 17.22
CA LYS A 222 -11.47 1.72 17.80
C LYS A 222 -11.53 0.65 18.89
N GLY A 223 -12.71 0.47 19.49
CA GLY A 223 -12.94 -0.54 20.50
C GLY A 223 -14.41 -0.92 20.61
N LEU A 224 -14.67 -2.06 21.22
CA LEU A 224 -16.03 -2.60 21.40
C LEU A 224 -16.94 -1.67 22.20
N GLY A 225 -16.38 -0.86 23.11
CA GLY A 225 -17.13 0.08 23.94
C GLY A 225 -17.69 1.30 23.18
N GLU A 226 -17.29 1.52 21.93
CA GLU A 226 -17.85 2.57 21.07
C GLU A 226 -19.17 2.14 20.39
N MET A 227 -19.52 0.85 20.49
CA MET A 227 -20.74 0.28 19.94
C MET A 227 -21.83 0.17 21.01
N ASN A 228 -23.07 0.44 20.62
CA ASN A 228 -24.22 0.19 21.49
C ASN A 228 -24.55 -1.31 21.55
N ALA A 229 -25.33 -1.73 22.55
CA ALA A 229 -25.66 -3.14 22.78
C ALA A 229 -26.38 -3.81 21.58
N GLU A 230 -27.24 -3.08 20.88
CA GLU A 230 -27.91 -3.57 19.67
C GLU A 230 -26.94 -3.77 18.51
N GLU A 231 -26.04 -2.81 18.27
CA GLU A 231 -25.02 -2.88 17.22
C GLU A 231 -24.07 -4.05 17.47
N LEU A 232 -23.61 -4.23 18.70
CA LEU A 232 -22.73 -5.35 19.08
C LEU A 232 -23.43 -6.69 18.87
N ARG A 233 -24.71 -6.78 19.25
CA ARG A 233 -25.50 -8.00 19.07
C ARG A 233 -25.66 -8.32 17.59
N GLU A 234 -26.08 -7.36 16.79
CA GLU A 234 -26.35 -7.53 15.35
C GLU A 234 -25.10 -7.88 14.56
N THR A 235 -23.97 -7.24 14.87
CA THR A 235 -22.74 -7.35 14.06
C THR A 235 -21.81 -8.48 14.51
N THR A 236 -21.70 -8.71 15.82
CA THR A 236 -20.62 -9.54 16.39
C THR A 236 -21.14 -10.82 17.04
N LEU A 237 -22.38 -10.84 17.55
CA LEU A 237 -22.92 -11.97 18.30
C LEU A 237 -23.93 -12.82 17.50
N ASP A 238 -24.72 -12.19 16.63
CA ASP A 238 -25.75 -12.86 15.84
C ASP A 238 -25.12 -13.92 14.92
N PRO A 239 -25.49 -15.21 15.04
CA PRO A 239 -24.99 -16.26 14.16
C PRO A 239 -25.20 -16.02 12.67
N ALA A 240 -26.20 -15.22 12.27
CA ALA A 240 -26.48 -14.92 10.87
C ALA A 240 -25.49 -13.90 10.27
N ASN A 241 -24.95 -13.00 11.10
CA ASN A 241 -24.15 -11.85 10.63
C ASN A 241 -22.69 -11.87 11.11
N ARG A 242 -22.40 -12.61 12.18
CA ARG A 242 -21.07 -12.61 12.81
C ARG A 242 -20.02 -13.25 11.91
N THR A 243 -18.83 -12.66 11.95
CA THR A 243 -17.63 -13.24 11.37
C THR A 243 -16.73 -13.75 12.49
N LEU A 244 -16.31 -15.01 12.39
CA LEU A 244 -15.43 -15.66 13.36
C LEU A 244 -14.20 -16.21 12.65
N ILE A 245 -13.02 -15.97 13.21
CA ILE A 245 -11.79 -16.64 12.82
C ILE A 245 -11.59 -17.84 13.75
N LYS A 246 -11.34 -19.01 13.16
CA LYS A 246 -10.96 -20.21 13.91
C LYS A 246 -9.46 -20.16 14.21
N VAL A 247 -9.10 -20.28 15.49
CA VAL A 247 -7.70 -20.25 15.93
C VAL A 247 -7.03 -21.58 15.63
N THR A 248 -5.85 -21.54 15.00
CA THR A 248 -5.03 -22.72 14.71
C THR A 248 -3.94 -22.92 15.76
N MET A 249 -3.29 -24.08 15.73
CA MET A 249 -2.12 -24.33 16.60
C MET A 249 -0.92 -23.45 16.25
N GLU A 250 -0.79 -23.04 14.99
CA GLU A 250 0.24 -22.10 14.54
C GLU A 250 -0.01 -20.71 15.15
N ASP A 251 -1.25 -20.22 15.12
CA ASP A 251 -1.63 -18.94 15.74
C ASP A 251 -1.35 -18.95 17.26
N ALA A 252 -1.66 -20.06 17.93
CA ALA A 252 -1.41 -20.22 19.36
C ALA A 252 0.08 -20.22 19.70
N GLY A 253 0.92 -20.83 18.86
CA GLY A 253 2.37 -20.77 18.99
C GLY A 253 2.92 -19.36 18.79
N ALA A 254 2.48 -18.68 17.72
CA ALA A 254 2.86 -17.30 17.43
C ALA A 254 2.46 -16.33 18.55
N ALA A 255 1.27 -16.50 19.14
CA ALA A 255 0.81 -15.69 20.26
C ALA A 255 1.67 -15.89 21.53
N ASP A 256 2.10 -17.13 21.83
CA ASP A 256 2.97 -17.42 22.97
C ASP A 256 4.38 -16.83 22.78
N GLU A 257 4.92 -16.92 21.55
CA GLU A 257 6.20 -16.28 21.22
C GLU A 257 6.12 -14.76 21.37
N MET A 258 5.07 -14.14 20.83
CA MET A 258 4.84 -12.70 20.96
C MET A 258 4.71 -12.28 22.44
N PHE A 259 3.98 -13.05 23.24
CA PHE A 259 3.86 -12.81 24.68
C PHE A 259 5.22 -12.90 25.37
N ARG A 260 6.03 -13.91 25.06
CA ARG A 260 7.37 -14.08 25.64
C ARG A 260 8.32 -12.94 25.28
N VAL A 261 8.26 -12.43 24.04
CA VAL A 261 9.08 -11.30 23.60
C VAL A 261 8.64 -10.00 24.28
N LEU A 262 7.35 -9.72 24.32
CA LEU A 262 6.82 -8.45 24.83
C LEU A 262 6.75 -8.38 26.36
N MET A 263 6.45 -9.49 27.02
CA MET A 263 6.27 -9.57 28.47
C MET A 263 7.45 -10.25 29.20
N GLY A 264 8.46 -10.74 28.47
CA GLY A 264 9.66 -11.32 29.07
C GLY A 264 10.57 -10.28 29.69
N ASP A 265 11.45 -10.71 30.60
CA ASP A 265 12.33 -9.81 31.37
C ASP A 265 13.46 -9.18 30.54
N LYS A 266 13.74 -9.71 29.36
CA LYS A 266 14.82 -9.23 28.49
C LYS A 266 14.38 -7.99 27.71
N VAL A 267 15.13 -6.90 27.86
CA VAL A 267 14.82 -5.60 27.25
C VAL A 267 15.18 -5.58 25.77
N GLU A 268 16.31 -6.15 25.40
CA GLU A 268 16.86 -6.09 24.04
C GLU A 268 15.93 -6.72 22.99
N PRO A 269 15.40 -7.95 23.16
CA PRO A 269 14.47 -8.53 22.19
C PRO A 269 13.17 -7.73 22.03
N ARG A 270 12.70 -7.13 23.13
CA ARG A 270 11.52 -6.26 23.11
C ARG A 270 11.80 -4.98 22.33
N ARG A 271 12.98 -4.37 22.53
CA ARG A 271 13.39 -3.14 21.83
C ARG A 271 13.51 -3.39 20.33
N GLU A 272 14.21 -4.45 19.93
CA GLU A 272 14.37 -4.84 18.52
C GLU A 272 13.02 -5.09 17.85
N PHE A 273 12.10 -5.78 18.53
CA PHE A 273 10.74 -5.99 18.04
C PHE A 273 10.00 -4.67 17.80
N ILE A 274 10.05 -3.74 18.76
CA ILE A 274 9.39 -2.44 18.63
C ILE A 274 10.02 -1.63 17.49
N GLU A 275 11.34 -1.55 17.40
CA GLU A 275 12.05 -0.81 16.35
C GLU A 275 11.72 -1.35 14.95
N LYS A 276 11.74 -2.68 14.79
CA LYS A 276 11.42 -3.34 13.51
C LYS A 276 9.98 -3.05 13.06
N HIS A 277 9.01 -3.13 13.96
CA HIS A 277 7.60 -2.98 13.63
C HIS A 277 7.08 -1.54 13.74
N ALA A 278 7.89 -0.59 14.23
CA ALA A 278 7.47 0.81 14.43
C ALA A 278 6.97 1.47 13.13
N LEU A 279 7.63 1.18 12.00
CA LEU A 279 7.29 1.75 10.68
C LEU A 279 6.01 1.14 10.06
N GLU A 280 5.54 0.02 10.59
CA GLU A 280 4.32 -0.65 10.13
C GLU A 280 3.06 -0.01 10.74
N VAL A 281 3.20 0.65 11.90
CA VAL A 281 2.08 1.22 12.64
C VAL A 281 1.63 2.53 11.99
N ARG A 282 0.45 2.50 11.34
CA ARG A 282 -0.15 3.66 10.66
C ARG A 282 -1.11 4.47 11.52
N ASN A 283 -1.70 3.86 12.56
CA ASN A 283 -2.81 4.42 13.32
C ASN A 283 -2.51 4.36 14.84
N LEU A 284 -1.45 5.03 15.28
CA LEU A 284 -1.21 5.28 16.71
C LEU A 284 -2.01 6.51 17.14
N ASP A 285 -2.89 6.36 18.13
CA ASP A 285 -3.44 7.51 18.85
C ASP A 285 -2.40 8.03 19.86
N VAL A 286 -2.22 9.35 19.90
CA VAL A 286 -1.48 10.11 20.94
C VAL A 286 -2.45 10.58 22.01
#